data_AF-A0A9D5LPJ1-F1
#
_entry.id   AF-A0A9D5LPJ1-F1
#
_cell.length_a   1.000
_cell.length_b   1.000
_cell.length_c   1.000
_cell.angle_alpha   90.00
_cell.angle_beta   90.00
_cell.angle_gamma   90.00
#
_symmetry.space_group_name_H-M   'P 1'
#
loop_
_entity.id
_entity.type
_entity.pdbx_description
1 polymer ?
#
loop_
_entity_poly.entity_id
_entity_poly.type
_entity_poly.pdbx_seq_one_letter_code
_entity_poly.pdbx_strand_id
1 'polypeptide(L)'
;MWLFNSSIGKKFVMALTGACLVLFVTFHVLMNAVAICWPDAYNKVCLFLGANWYALVASMGLGLLFVIHIIYALVLTIQNRKARGNDRYAVSVRPKSVEWSSQNMLVLGIVVLAFLGVHLVQFWARMQAQEVMGSLYTYEGVEIPAAAGTLFLQIAFQSWWTPVVYIIGFIALWFHMNHGFWSMWQSCGWNNQIWLPRLKTIACWWTSIVVGLFTIQAIVFTVRAQQNYYLTNSDLQAQYQEMINEHLEGVLAPYNSQMSDLYNQYQEAQQKGDFAQIGQIQQEAQKIQEEMQEIQVAAAQNYRNLIDLATVKPAEEPTAPALPIEQ
;
A
#
# COMPACT_ATOMS: atom_id res chain seq x y z
N MET A 1 -4.89 5.00 36.48
CA MET A 1 -3.70 5.66 35.89
C MET A 1 -4.06 6.99 35.26
N TRP A 2 -3.26 8.04 35.50
CA TRP A 2 -3.48 9.41 34.96
C TRP A 2 -3.50 9.47 33.42
N LEU A 3 -2.73 8.60 32.75
CA LEU A 3 -2.62 8.54 31.29
C LEU A 3 -3.96 8.28 30.58
N PHE A 4 -4.81 7.43 31.15
CA PHE A 4 -6.08 7.00 30.52
C PHE A 4 -7.29 7.79 31.01
N ASN A 5 -7.27 8.28 32.26
CA ASN A 5 -8.44 8.90 32.88
C ASN A 5 -8.46 10.42 32.74
N SER A 6 -7.29 11.08 32.71
CA SER A 6 -7.21 12.54 32.65
C SER A 6 -7.38 13.08 31.23
N SER A 7 -7.90 14.31 31.10
CA SER A 7 -8.00 15.00 29.80
C SER A 7 -6.62 15.29 29.20
N ILE A 8 -5.60 15.48 30.04
CA ILE A 8 -4.23 15.75 29.61
C ILE A 8 -3.54 14.48 29.09
N GLY A 9 -3.72 13.33 29.76
CA GLY A 9 -3.19 12.03 29.33
C GLY A 9 -3.76 11.61 27.97
N LYS A 10 -5.06 11.84 27.72
CA LYS A 10 -5.69 11.56 26.43
C LYS A 10 -5.11 12.41 25.28
N LYS A 11 -4.84 13.69 25.53
CA LYS A 11 -4.21 14.56 24.54
C LYS A 11 -2.75 14.17 24.27
N PHE A 12 -2.04 13.70 25.28
CA PHE A 12 -0.67 13.17 25.12
C PHE A 12 -0.65 11.92 24.23
N VAL A 13 -1.54 10.94 24.48
CA VAL A 13 -1.66 9.74 23.62
C VAL A 13 -2.03 10.13 22.18
N MET A 14 -2.95 11.08 22.00
CA MET A 14 -3.31 11.62 20.68
C MET A 14 -2.11 12.25 19.97
N ALA A 15 -1.30 13.03 20.69
CA ALA A 15 -0.10 13.67 20.16
C ALA A 15 0.98 12.65 19.77
N LEU A 16 1.23 11.65 20.62
CA LEU A 16 2.24 10.61 20.37
C LEU A 16 1.88 9.74 19.16
N THR A 17 0.65 9.25 19.11
CA THR A 17 0.17 8.46 17.96
C THR A 17 0.19 9.29 16.69
N GLY A 18 -0.25 10.55 16.74
CA GLY A 18 -0.18 11.49 15.62
C GLY A 18 1.25 11.73 15.12
N ALA A 19 2.23 11.88 16.03
CA ALA A 19 3.63 12.06 15.66
C ALA A 19 4.18 10.84 14.91
N CYS A 20 3.88 9.62 15.36
CA CYS A 20 4.27 8.40 14.67
C CYS A 20 3.63 8.30 13.27
N LEU A 21 2.35 8.67 13.13
CA LEU A 21 1.66 8.68 11.83
C LEU A 21 2.24 9.74 10.88
N VAL A 22 2.61 10.93 11.38
CA VAL A 22 3.30 11.95 10.57
C VAL A 22 4.64 11.42 10.06
N LEU A 23 5.45 10.80 10.93
CA LEU A 23 6.72 10.20 10.52
C LEU A 23 6.52 9.12 9.45
N PHE A 24 5.52 8.26 9.61
CA PHE A 24 5.17 7.26 8.60
C PHE A 24 4.78 7.90 7.27
N VAL A 25 3.88 8.87 7.25
CA VAL A 25 3.42 9.52 6.02
C VAL A 25 4.57 10.26 5.32
N THR A 26 5.48 10.86 6.07
CA THR A 26 6.71 11.46 5.53
C THR A 26 7.64 10.41 4.92
N PHE A 27 7.91 9.32 5.64
CA PHE A 27 8.71 8.23 5.09
C PHE A 27 8.07 7.65 3.82
N HIS A 28 6.75 7.45 3.85
CA HIS A 28 5.96 6.92 2.75
C HIS A 28 6.04 7.81 1.50
N VAL A 29 5.89 9.13 1.62
CA VAL A 29 6.01 10.03 0.45
C VAL A 29 7.41 10.00 -0.15
N LEU A 30 8.46 9.90 0.67
CA LEU A 30 9.84 9.86 0.19
C LEU A 30 10.15 8.57 -0.56
N MET A 31 9.66 7.42 -0.07
CA MET A 31 9.80 6.16 -0.78
C MET A 31 9.02 6.14 -2.09
N ASN A 32 7.79 6.65 -2.11
CA ASN A 32 7.00 6.74 -3.33
C ASN A 32 7.66 7.67 -4.36
N ALA A 33 8.42 8.67 -3.93
CA ALA A 33 9.15 9.55 -4.84
C ALA A 33 10.24 8.79 -5.63
N VAL A 34 10.76 7.68 -5.10
CA VAL A 34 11.69 6.79 -5.83
C VAL A 34 11.02 6.27 -7.11
N ALA A 35 9.72 5.96 -7.08
CA ALA A 35 8.99 5.49 -8.27
C ALA A 35 8.93 6.53 -9.41
N ILE A 36 9.09 7.82 -9.10
CA ILE A 36 9.15 8.88 -10.11
C ILE A 36 10.54 8.86 -10.76
N CYS A 37 11.60 8.91 -9.96
CA CYS A 37 12.95 9.12 -10.45
C CYS A 37 13.63 7.83 -10.93
N TRP A 38 13.41 6.72 -10.24
CA TRP A 38 14.05 5.41 -10.45
C TRP A 38 13.03 4.27 -10.24
N PRO A 39 12.16 4.01 -11.23
CA PRO A 39 11.09 3.00 -11.11
C PRO A 39 11.60 1.59 -10.76
N ASP A 40 12.75 1.18 -11.29
CA ASP A 40 13.40 -0.10 -11.00
C ASP A 40 13.87 -0.18 -9.53
N ALA A 41 14.39 0.92 -8.99
CA ALA A 41 14.78 1.02 -7.59
C ALA A 41 13.56 0.99 -6.66
N TYR A 42 12.41 1.52 -7.09
CA TYR A 42 11.17 1.45 -6.31
C TYR A 42 10.70 -0.01 -6.11
N ASN A 43 10.84 -0.87 -7.12
CA ASN A 43 10.54 -2.30 -6.94
C ASN A 43 11.48 -2.98 -5.93
N LYS A 44 12.76 -2.57 -5.87
CA LYS A 44 13.69 -3.04 -4.82
C LYS A 44 13.28 -2.54 -3.43
N VAL A 45 12.75 -1.32 -3.32
CA VAL A 45 12.14 -0.83 -2.08
C VAL A 45 10.92 -1.66 -1.69
N CYS A 46 10.08 -2.05 -2.66
CA CYS A 46 8.93 -2.92 -2.42
C CYS A 46 9.35 -4.32 -1.96
N LEU A 47 10.40 -4.90 -2.54
CA LEU A 47 10.99 -6.17 -2.09
C LEU A 47 11.51 -6.06 -0.65
N PHE A 48 12.25 -4.99 -0.34
CA PHE A 48 12.78 -4.75 1.01
C PHE A 48 11.64 -4.57 2.04
N LEU A 49 10.56 -3.90 1.67
CA LEU A 49 9.41 -3.65 2.55
C LEU A 49 8.24 -4.63 2.36
N GLY A 50 8.48 -5.75 1.68
CA GLY A 50 7.53 -6.85 1.51
C GLY A 50 7.23 -7.56 2.82
N ALA A 51 6.84 -8.84 2.77
CA ALA A 51 6.49 -9.63 3.94
C ALA A 51 7.70 -10.07 4.80
N ASN A 52 8.74 -9.24 4.87
CA ASN A 52 9.87 -9.43 5.77
C ASN A 52 9.46 -9.23 7.24
N TRP A 53 10.02 -10.02 8.17
CA TRP A 53 9.61 -10.01 9.58
C TRP A 53 9.63 -8.60 10.22
N TYR A 54 10.64 -7.78 9.92
CA TYR A 54 10.75 -6.42 10.46
C TYR A 54 9.70 -5.49 9.89
N ALA A 55 9.38 -5.62 8.59
CA ALA A 55 8.35 -4.84 7.92
C ALA A 55 6.97 -5.23 8.44
N LEU A 56 6.71 -6.52 8.68
CA LEU A 56 5.46 -7.00 9.28
C LEU A 56 5.28 -6.48 10.71
N VAL A 57 6.32 -6.54 11.54
CA VAL A 57 6.28 -5.97 12.90
C VAL A 57 6.01 -4.46 12.85
N ALA A 58 6.66 -3.73 11.95
CA ALA A 58 6.42 -2.30 11.76
C ALA A 58 4.99 -2.02 11.28
N SER A 59 4.47 -2.77 10.30
CA SER A 59 3.09 -2.67 9.79
C SER A 59 2.06 -2.94 10.89
N MET A 60 2.25 -3.99 11.70
CA MET A 60 1.37 -4.30 12.83
C MET A 60 1.39 -3.20 13.90
N GLY A 61 2.59 -2.71 14.24
CA GLY A 61 2.76 -1.62 15.21
C GLY A 61 2.09 -0.33 14.74
N LEU A 62 2.27 0.03 13.47
CA LEU A 62 1.62 1.18 12.86
C LEU A 62 0.10 1.03 12.82
N GLY A 63 -0.41 -0.16 12.46
CA GLY A 63 -1.83 -0.47 12.48
C GLY A 63 -2.43 -0.32 13.87
N LEU A 64 -1.74 -0.81 14.91
CA LEU A 64 -2.15 -0.62 16.30
C LEU A 64 -2.18 0.87 16.70
N LEU A 65 -1.12 1.62 16.37
CA LEU A 65 -1.06 3.06 16.65
C LEU A 65 -2.20 3.82 15.95
N PHE A 66 -2.52 3.44 14.71
CA PHE A 66 -3.62 4.00 13.95
C PHE A 66 -4.99 3.74 14.60
N VAL A 67 -5.23 2.50 15.05
CA VAL A 67 -6.46 2.14 15.79
C VAL A 67 -6.56 2.95 17.10
N ILE A 68 -5.48 3.04 17.87
CA ILE A 68 -5.44 3.85 19.10
C ILE A 68 -5.72 5.32 18.79
N HIS A 69 -5.15 5.86 17.71
CA HIS A 69 -5.38 7.24 17.26
C HIS A 69 -6.87 7.50 17.00
N ILE A 70 -7.55 6.61 16.28
CA ILE A 70 -9.00 6.72 16.01
C ILE A 70 -9.81 6.66 17.30
N ILE A 71 -9.54 5.69 18.18
CA ILE A 71 -10.27 5.54 19.44
C ILE A 71 -10.19 6.83 20.27
N TYR A 72 -8.98 7.37 20.44
CA TYR A 72 -8.79 8.60 21.21
C TYR A 72 -9.37 9.83 20.50
N ALA A 73 -9.30 9.91 19.17
CA ALA A 73 -9.94 10.96 18.39
C ALA A 73 -11.46 10.98 18.61
N LEU A 74 -12.12 9.81 18.60
CA LEU A 74 -13.55 9.67 18.86
C LEU A 74 -13.91 10.03 20.30
N VAL A 75 -13.15 9.52 21.28
CA VAL A 75 -13.33 9.84 22.70
C VAL A 75 -13.23 11.34 22.95
N LEU A 76 -12.20 12.00 22.40
CA LEU A 76 -12.02 13.44 22.52
C LEU A 76 -13.11 14.22 21.79
N THR A 77 -13.57 13.75 20.63
CA THR A 77 -14.66 14.37 19.89
C THR A 77 -15.96 14.35 20.67
N ILE A 78 -16.30 13.21 21.28
CA ILE A 78 -17.49 13.06 22.14
C ILE A 78 -17.36 13.94 23.39
N GLN A 79 -16.21 13.95 24.05
CA GLN A 79 -15.97 14.79 25.23
C GLN A 79 -16.07 16.29 24.90
N ASN A 80 -15.46 16.73 23.80
CA ASN A 80 -15.54 18.12 23.34
C ASN A 80 -16.97 18.52 22.97
N ARG A 81 -17.74 17.61 22.37
CA ARG A 81 -19.15 17.84 22.04
C ARG A 81 -20.02 17.91 23.30
N LYS A 82 -19.82 17.02 24.27
CA LYS A 82 -20.52 17.05 25.56
C LYS A 82 -20.19 18.34 26.34
N ALA A 83 -18.93 18.75 26.36
CA ALA A 83 -18.48 19.96 27.04
C ALA A 83 -19.02 21.26 26.41
N ARG A 84 -19.30 21.27 25.09
CA ARG A 84 -19.96 22.39 24.41
C ARG A 84 -21.47 22.50 24.69
N GLY A 85 -22.10 21.48 25.26
CA GLY A 85 -23.55 21.47 25.50
C GLY A 85 -24.38 21.50 24.21
N ASN A 86 -25.67 21.85 24.33
CA ASN A 86 -26.61 21.94 23.20
C ASN A 86 -26.53 23.29 22.45
N ASP A 87 -25.57 24.14 22.80
CA ASP A 87 -25.38 25.49 22.24
C ASP A 87 -24.76 25.42 20.84
N ARG A 88 -25.54 24.93 19.87
CA ARG A 88 -25.17 24.92 18.46
C ARG A 88 -25.21 26.34 17.85
N TYR A 89 -25.86 27.30 18.52
CA TYR A 89 -26.22 28.61 17.97
C TYR A 89 -26.13 29.81 18.94
N ALA A 90 -25.61 29.66 20.16
CA ALA A 90 -25.57 30.80 21.12
C ALA A 90 -24.62 31.93 20.69
N VAL A 91 -23.67 31.66 19.78
CA VAL A 91 -22.78 32.66 19.20
C VAL A 91 -22.64 32.40 17.70
N SER A 92 -23.36 33.15 16.87
CA SER A 92 -23.19 33.18 15.40
C SER A 92 -21.89 33.86 14.95
N VAL A 93 -21.16 34.45 15.91
CA VAL A 93 -19.89 35.14 15.69
C VAL A 93 -18.75 34.11 15.77
N ARG A 94 -18.15 33.78 14.62
CA ARG A 94 -16.88 33.03 14.59
C ARG A 94 -15.86 33.78 15.45
N PRO A 95 -15.35 33.22 16.55
CA PRO A 95 -14.18 33.80 17.19
C PRO A 95 -13.06 33.78 16.16
N LYS A 96 -12.41 34.92 15.89
CA LYS A 96 -11.30 35.05 14.91
C LYS A 96 -10.15 34.06 15.16
N SER A 97 -10.12 33.37 16.29
CA SER A 97 -9.07 32.48 16.76
C SER A 97 -9.26 30.98 16.44
N VAL A 98 -10.40 30.53 15.87
CA VAL A 98 -10.67 29.09 15.65
C VAL A 98 -10.58 28.71 14.17
N GLU A 99 -9.63 27.85 13.82
CA GLU A 99 -9.41 27.36 12.44
C GLU A 99 -10.55 26.43 11.99
N TRP A 100 -10.99 26.55 10.72
CA TRP A 100 -12.05 25.71 10.14
C TRP A 100 -11.73 24.21 10.20
N SER A 101 -10.46 23.85 9.97
CA SER A 101 -9.97 22.47 10.09
C SER A 101 -10.26 21.90 11.48
N SER A 102 -9.99 22.66 12.54
CA SER A 102 -10.24 22.26 13.94
C SER A 102 -11.72 21.96 14.22
N GLN A 103 -12.64 22.63 13.50
CA GLN A 103 -14.08 22.44 13.65
C GLN A 103 -14.58 21.18 12.90
N ASN A 104 -13.87 20.78 11.85
CA ASN A 104 -14.24 19.68 10.96
C ASN A 104 -13.31 18.46 11.08
N MET A 105 -12.47 18.38 12.12
CA MET A 105 -11.48 17.31 12.28
C MET A 105 -12.07 15.89 12.20
N LEU A 106 -13.27 15.66 12.75
CA LEU A 106 -13.94 14.36 12.64
C LEU A 106 -14.28 14.03 11.18
N VAL A 107 -14.86 14.98 10.44
CA VAL A 107 -15.25 14.81 9.04
C VAL A 107 -14.01 14.59 8.18
N LEU A 108 -12.96 15.39 8.38
CA LEU A 108 -11.67 15.20 7.70
C LEU A 108 -11.08 13.82 8.00
N GLY A 109 -11.15 13.37 9.27
CA GLY A 109 -10.72 12.03 9.66
C GLY A 109 -11.50 10.92 8.94
N ILE A 110 -12.81 11.06 8.76
CA ILE A 110 -13.64 10.09 8.01
C ILE A 110 -13.23 10.05 6.53
N VAL A 111 -12.99 11.21 5.90
CA VAL A 111 -12.54 11.27 4.51
C VAL A 111 -11.15 10.62 4.36
N VAL A 112 -10.23 10.89 5.29
CA VAL A 112 -8.90 10.23 5.33
C VAL A 112 -9.04 8.72 5.51
N LEU A 113 -9.95 8.24 6.35
CA LEU A 113 -10.22 6.81 6.52
C LEU A 113 -10.77 6.16 5.25
N ALA A 114 -11.70 6.82 4.56
CA ALA A 114 -12.24 6.32 3.30
C ALA A 114 -11.16 6.23 2.22
N PHE A 115 -10.33 7.28 2.09
CA PHE A 115 -9.15 7.28 1.22
C PHE A 115 -8.19 6.14 1.58
N LEU A 116 -7.88 5.97 2.87
CA LEU A 116 -6.99 4.90 3.34
C LEU A 116 -7.55 3.52 3.00
N GLY A 117 -8.86 3.31 3.10
CA GLY A 117 -9.49 2.05 2.70
C GLY A 117 -9.25 1.71 1.23
N VAL A 118 -9.47 2.67 0.33
CA VAL A 118 -9.17 2.51 -1.11
C VAL A 118 -7.68 2.22 -1.31
N HIS A 119 -6.82 3.01 -0.67
CA HIS A 119 -5.37 2.87 -0.76
C HIS A 119 -4.86 1.49 -0.29
N LEU A 120 -5.35 1.00 0.85
CA LEU A 120 -4.97 -0.31 1.39
C LEU A 120 -5.48 -1.45 0.52
N VAL A 121 -6.67 -1.33 -0.08
CA VAL A 121 -7.17 -2.34 -1.02
C VAL A 121 -6.34 -2.37 -2.30
N GLN A 122 -5.97 -1.22 -2.85
CA GLN A 122 -5.19 -1.15 -4.09
C GLN A 122 -3.74 -1.62 -3.94
N PHE A 123 -3.13 -1.42 -2.76
CA PHE A 123 -1.73 -1.74 -2.52
C PHE A 123 -1.55 -2.84 -1.48
N TRP A 124 -1.79 -2.56 -0.20
CA TRP A 124 -1.49 -3.52 0.87
C TRP A 124 -2.15 -4.89 0.69
N ALA A 125 -3.45 -4.92 0.36
CA ALA A 125 -4.23 -6.16 0.21
C ALA A 125 -3.83 -6.97 -1.03
N ARG A 126 -3.32 -6.31 -2.07
CA ARG A 126 -2.88 -6.93 -3.32
C ARG A 126 -1.39 -7.28 -3.33
N MET A 127 -0.59 -6.67 -2.43
CA MET A 127 0.86 -6.87 -2.34
C MET A 127 1.22 -7.68 -1.09
N GLN A 128 1.48 -7.01 0.04
CA GLN A 128 2.00 -7.63 1.26
C GLN A 128 1.02 -8.66 1.85
N ALA A 129 -0.29 -8.46 1.74
CA ALA A 129 -1.26 -9.43 2.24
C ALA A 129 -1.24 -10.74 1.42
N GLN A 130 -1.09 -10.66 0.10
CA GLN A 130 -0.95 -11.85 -0.75
C GLN A 130 0.34 -12.61 -0.42
N GLU A 131 1.44 -11.87 -0.29
CA GLU A 131 2.75 -12.44 0.07
C GLU A 131 2.70 -13.16 1.43
N VAL A 132 2.04 -12.57 2.44
CA VAL A 132 1.82 -13.21 3.75
C VAL A 132 0.97 -14.49 3.65
N MET A 133 0.02 -14.54 2.72
CA MET A 133 -0.80 -15.74 2.46
C MET A 133 -0.10 -16.79 1.60
N GLY A 134 1.12 -16.50 1.11
CA GLY A 134 1.82 -17.36 0.16
C GLY A 134 1.16 -17.39 -1.22
N SER A 135 0.41 -16.36 -1.58
CA SER A 135 -0.27 -16.22 -2.87
C SER A 135 0.25 -15.04 -3.68
N LEU A 136 -0.07 -15.02 -4.98
CA LEU A 136 0.15 -13.88 -5.86
C LEU A 136 -1.19 -13.22 -6.19
N TYR A 137 -1.15 -11.91 -6.46
CA TYR A 137 -2.32 -11.22 -6.99
C TYR A 137 -2.48 -11.51 -8.48
N THR A 138 -3.67 -11.95 -8.88
CA THR A 138 -4.00 -12.16 -10.30
C THR A 138 -4.75 -10.95 -10.87
N TYR A 139 -4.23 -10.37 -11.95
CA TYR A 139 -4.87 -9.31 -12.72
C TYR A 139 -5.05 -9.78 -14.16
N GLU A 140 -6.29 -9.86 -14.64
CA GLU A 140 -6.61 -10.30 -16.02
C GLU A 140 -5.96 -11.65 -16.40
N GLY A 141 -5.88 -12.58 -15.45
CA GLY A 141 -5.26 -13.89 -15.64
C GLY A 141 -3.72 -13.89 -15.56
N VAL A 142 -3.10 -12.75 -15.22
CA VAL A 142 -1.66 -12.62 -14.99
C VAL A 142 -1.37 -12.57 -13.50
N GLU A 143 -0.52 -13.46 -13.01
CA GLU A 143 0.00 -13.43 -11.65
C GLU A 143 1.13 -12.40 -11.53
N ILE A 144 1.00 -11.49 -10.57
CA ILE A 144 1.89 -10.35 -10.37
C ILE A 144 2.73 -10.59 -9.11
N PRO A 145 4.08 -10.61 -9.21
CA PRO A 145 4.96 -10.68 -8.04
C PRO A 145 4.69 -9.53 -7.08
N ALA A 146 4.59 -9.81 -5.77
CA ALA A 146 4.28 -8.78 -4.76
C ALA A 146 5.30 -7.63 -4.72
N ALA A 147 6.56 -7.90 -5.07
CA ALA A 147 7.64 -6.92 -5.16
C ALA A 147 7.56 -6.01 -6.41
N ALA A 148 6.74 -6.34 -7.40
CA ALA A 148 6.59 -5.56 -8.64
C ALA A 148 5.70 -4.32 -8.42
N GLY A 149 6.11 -3.43 -7.51
CA GLY A 149 5.38 -2.24 -7.11
C GLY A 149 4.94 -1.36 -8.28
N THR A 150 5.74 -1.24 -9.33
CA THR A 150 5.39 -0.49 -10.55
C THR A 150 4.22 -1.09 -11.33
N LEU A 151 4.01 -2.41 -11.31
CA LEU A 151 2.82 -3.04 -11.89
C LEU A 151 1.57 -2.72 -11.06
N PHE A 152 1.68 -2.63 -9.73
CA PHE A 152 0.56 -2.17 -8.91
C PHE A 152 0.25 -0.68 -9.13
N LEU A 153 1.26 0.15 -9.42
CA LEU A 153 1.03 1.53 -9.87
C LEU A 153 0.29 1.56 -11.21
N GLN A 154 0.69 0.74 -12.19
CA GLN A 154 -0.04 0.58 -13.46
C GLN A 154 -1.50 0.23 -13.21
N ILE A 155 -1.75 -0.85 -12.46
CA ILE A 155 -3.10 -1.40 -12.23
C ILE A 155 -3.99 -0.38 -11.50
N ALA A 156 -3.46 0.36 -10.51
CA ALA A 156 -4.23 1.33 -9.76
C ALA A 156 -4.50 2.60 -10.57
N PHE A 157 -3.47 3.19 -11.19
CA PHE A 157 -3.53 4.53 -11.77
C PHE A 157 -3.91 4.55 -13.26
N GLN A 158 -4.05 3.40 -13.92
CA GLN A 158 -4.72 3.32 -15.22
C GLN A 158 -6.23 3.62 -15.15
N SER A 159 -6.83 3.52 -13.96
CA SER A 159 -8.22 3.91 -13.72
C SER A 159 -8.35 5.42 -13.55
N TRP A 160 -9.21 6.09 -14.34
CA TRP A 160 -9.37 7.55 -14.31
C TRP A 160 -9.85 8.09 -12.96
N TRP A 161 -10.60 7.30 -12.20
CA TRP A 161 -11.16 7.71 -10.91
C TRP A 161 -10.14 7.68 -9.77
N THR A 162 -9.07 6.88 -9.89
CA THR A 162 -8.03 6.74 -8.86
C THR A 162 -7.40 8.09 -8.48
N PRO A 163 -6.86 8.89 -9.42
CA PRO A 163 -6.29 10.19 -9.07
C PRO A 163 -7.32 11.16 -8.44
N VAL A 164 -8.60 11.09 -8.85
CA VAL A 164 -9.66 11.94 -8.27
C VAL A 164 -9.86 11.62 -6.79
N VAL A 165 -10.03 10.34 -6.45
CA VAL A 165 -10.19 9.89 -5.05
C VAL A 165 -8.95 10.24 -4.23
N TYR A 166 -7.76 10.06 -4.80
CA TYR A 166 -6.49 10.36 -4.13
C TYR A 166 -6.35 11.85 -3.83
N ILE A 167 -6.65 12.73 -4.79
CA ILE A 167 -6.58 14.19 -4.60
C ILE A 167 -7.56 14.65 -3.51
N ILE A 168 -8.79 14.11 -3.49
CA ILE A 168 -9.76 14.42 -2.42
C ILE A 168 -9.21 13.98 -1.05
N GLY A 169 -8.66 12.76 -0.97
CA GLY A 169 -7.99 12.24 0.23
C GLY A 169 -6.81 13.11 0.68
N PHE A 170 -5.99 13.57 -0.26
CA PHE A 170 -4.84 14.43 -0.02
C PHE A 170 -5.23 15.81 0.51
N ILE A 171 -6.30 16.42 -0.02
CA ILE A 171 -6.82 17.68 0.51
C ILE A 171 -7.31 17.50 1.95
N ALA A 172 -8.04 16.42 2.23
CA ALA A 172 -8.50 16.11 3.59
C ALA A 172 -7.31 15.86 4.54
N LEU A 173 -6.31 15.10 4.08
CA LEU A 173 -5.07 14.83 4.80
C LEU A 173 -4.29 16.12 5.06
N TRP A 174 -4.24 17.07 4.12
CA TRP A 174 -3.58 18.35 4.31
C TRP A 174 -4.19 19.11 5.48
N PHE A 175 -5.51 19.28 5.52
CA PHE A 175 -6.17 19.97 6.63
C PHE A 175 -5.98 19.23 7.97
N HIS A 176 -6.12 17.90 7.94
CA HIS A 176 -6.00 17.06 9.12
C HIS A 176 -4.58 17.11 9.71
N MET A 177 -3.57 16.87 8.87
CA MET A 177 -2.16 16.80 9.26
C MET A 177 -1.60 18.18 9.59
N ASN A 178 -1.97 19.24 8.86
CA ASN A 178 -1.55 20.60 9.18
C ASN A 178 -1.99 21.00 10.59
N HIS A 179 -3.26 20.75 10.94
CA HIS A 179 -3.76 20.98 12.30
C HIS A 179 -3.10 20.03 13.32
N GLY A 180 -3.02 18.73 13.01
CA GLY A 180 -2.43 17.71 13.87
C GLY A 180 -0.99 18.04 14.27
N PHE A 181 -0.18 18.50 13.31
CA PHE A 181 1.24 18.78 13.53
C PHE A 181 1.49 19.90 14.53
N TRP A 182 0.84 21.05 14.42
CA TRP A 182 1.09 22.12 15.39
C TRP A 182 0.39 21.83 16.74
N SER A 183 -0.76 21.15 16.71
CA SER A 183 -1.55 20.85 17.92
C SER A 183 -0.91 19.78 18.82
N MET A 184 -0.12 18.84 18.27
CA MET A 184 0.65 17.88 19.09
C MET A 184 1.69 18.60 19.96
N TRP A 185 2.39 19.62 19.43
CA TRP A 185 3.33 20.42 20.20
C TRP A 185 2.64 21.24 21.29
N GLN A 186 1.45 21.75 21.00
CA GLN A 186 0.63 22.41 22.02
C GLN A 186 0.27 21.45 23.17
N SER A 187 -0.02 20.19 22.84
CA SER A 187 -0.37 19.16 23.84
C SER A 187 0.82 18.76 24.70
N CYS A 188 2.04 18.84 24.16
CA CYS A 188 3.29 18.64 24.91
C CYS A 188 3.75 19.90 25.68
N GLY A 189 3.00 21.00 25.65
CA GLY A 189 3.31 22.23 26.38
C GLY A 189 4.20 23.24 25.64
N TRP A 190 4.57 22.96 24.38
CA TRP A 190 5.37 23.89 23.57
C TRP A 190 4.48 24.93 22.87
N ASN A 191 3.83 25.81 23.66
CA ASN A 191 2.76 26.69 23.19
C ASN A 191 2.91 28.18 23.58
N ASN A 192 4.13 28.64 23.87
CA ASN A 192 4.35 30.05 24.17
C ASN A 192 4.10 30.96 22.96
N GLN A 193 3.97 32.27 23.21
CA GLN A 193 3.61 33.29 22.21
C GLN A 193 4.61 33.44 21.06
N ILE A 194 5.84 32.92 21.22
CA ILE A 194 6.90 32.99 20.19
C ILE A 194 6.87 31.72 19.32
N TRP A 195 6.80 30.56 19.95
CA TRP A 195 6.95 29.27 19.27
C TRP A 195 5.66 28.76 18.63
N LEU A 196 4.50 28.99 19.24
CA LEU A 196 3.24 28.50 18.67
C LEU A 196 2.98 29.06 17.26
N PRO A 197 3.17 30.38 16.99
CA PRO A 197 3.07 30.90 15.63
C PRO A 197 4.07 30.26 14.66
N ARG A 198 5.31 30.03 15.09
CA ARG A 198 6.34 29.38 14.26
C ARG A 198 5.98 27.94 13.91
N LEU A 199 5.50 27.17 14.88
CA LEU A 199 5.08 25.78 14.68
C LEU A 199 3.90 25.68 13.72
N LYS A 200 2.96 26.63 13.76
CA LYS A 200 1.88 26.73 12.76
C LYS A 200 2.42 27.00 11.35
N THR A 201 3.38 27.91 11.22
CA THR A 201 4.03 28.19 9.92
C THR A 201 4.80 26.97 9.40
N ILE A 202 5.54 26.28 10.27
CA ILE A 202 6.26 25.04 9.92
C ILE A 202 5.26 23.96 9.50
N ALA A 203 4.18 23.76 10.26
CA ALA A 203 3.13 22.80 9.94
C ALA A 203 2.56 23.04 8.54
N CYS A 204 2.28 24.30 8.22
CA CYS A 204 1.72 24.70 6.93
C CYS A 204 2.68 24.34 5.78
N TRP A 205 3.94 24.79 5.85
CA TRP A 205 4.92 24.51 4.80
C TRP A 205 5.22 23.02 4.67
N TRP A 206 5.52 22.35 5.78
CA TRP A 206 5.83 20.93 5.80
C TRP A 206 4.70 20.08 5.21
N THR A 207 3.48 20.31 5.69
CA THR A 207 2.29 19.58 5.21
C THR A 207 2.00 19.86 3.76
N SER A 208 2.18 21.11 3.31
CA SER A 208 1.99 21.48 1.90
C SER A 208 3.02 20.81 0.99
N ILE A 209 4.28 20.70 1.43
CA ILE A 209 5.33 20.00 0.67
C ILE A 209 5.00 18.51 0.58
N VAL A 210 4.71 17.85 1.70
CA VAL A 210 4.38 16.40 1.74
C VAL A 210 3.17 16.09 0.86
N VAL A 211 2.08 16.85 1.00
CA VAL A 211 0.86 16.62 0.21
C VAL A 211 1.06 17.02 -1.26
N GLY A 212 1.85 18.06 -1.53
CA GLY A 212 2.24 18.46 -2.88
C GLY A 212 3.01 17.33 -3.59
N LEU A 213 3.95 16.69 -2.90
CA LEU A 213 4.68 15.53 -3.43
C LEU A 213 3.75 14.35 -3.71
N PHE A 214 2.83 14.01 -2.81
CA PHE A 214 1.82 12.98 -3.08
C PHE A 214 0.94 13.32 -4.29
N THR A 215 0.57 14.58 -4.45
CA THR A 215 -0.24 15.03 -5.59
C THR A 215 0.54 14.89 -6.90
N ILE A 216 1.81 15.29 -6.91
CA ILE A 216 2.72 15.08 -8.06
C ILE A 216 2.85 13.59 -8.37
N GLN A 217 3.03 12.74 -7.36
CA GLN A 217 3.09 11.28 -7.52
C GLN A 217 1.82 10.74 -8.19
N ALA A 218 0.63 11.07 -7.68
CA ALA A 218 -0.62 10.60 -8.27
C ALA A 218 -0.77 11.02 -9.74
N ILE A 219 -0.38 12.26 -10.08
CA ILE A 219 -0.41 12.75 -11.47
C ILE A 219 0.58 11.98 -12.34
N VAL A 220 1.85 11.88 -11.91
CA VAL A 220 2.90 11.19 -12.68
C VAL A 220 2.57 9.72 -12.88
N PHE A 221 2.09 9.04 -11.83
CA PHE A 221 1.71 7.64 -11.90
C PHE A 221 0.53 7.43 -12.86
N THR A 222 -0.45 8.33 -12.84
CA THR A 222 -1.56 8.32 -13.80
C THR A 222 -1.05 8.48 -15.23
N VAL A 223 -0.24 9.51 -15.50
CA VAL A 223 0.29 9.75 -16.85
C VAL A 223 1.09 8.56 -17.36
N ARG A 224 1.98 8.00 -16.52
CA ARG A 224 2.79 6.82 -16.87
C ARG A 224 1.93 5.58 -17.09
N ALA A 225 0.91 5.36 -16.27
CA ALA A 225 0.00 4.23 -16.42
C ALA A 225 -0.83 4.35 -17.71
N GLN A 226 -1.35 5.54 -18.03
CA GLN A 226 -2.06 5.79 -19.30
C GLN A 226 -1.18 5.60 -20.54
N GLN A 227 0.14 5.79 -20.40
CA GLN A 227 1.12 5.55 -21.45
C GLN A 227 1.63 4.09 -21.48
N ASN A 228 1.11 3.21 -20.62
CA ASN A 228 1.63 1.85 -20.40
C ASN A 228 3.14 1.81 -20.13
N TYR A 229 3.70 2.88 -19.55
CA TYR A 229 5.14 2.99 -19.32
C TYR A 229 5.67 1.84 -18.45
N TYR A 230 4.93 1.48 -17.39
CA TYR A 230 5.33 0.42 -16.47
C TYR A 230 5.25 -0.98 -17.09
N LEU A 231 4.52 -1.13 -18.21
CA LEU A 231 4.40 -2.38 -18.96
C LEU A 231 5.37 -2.45 -20.14
N THR A 232 5.81 -1.31 -20.68
CA THR A 232 6.63 -1.24 -21.91
C THR A 232 8.10 -0.91 -21.67
N ASN A 233 8.47 -0.42 -20.50
CA ASN A 233 9.87 -0.13 -20.18
C ASN A 233 10.70 -1.42 -20.09
N SER A 234 11.77 -1.51 -20.88
CA SER A 234 12.61 -2.70 -21.00
C SER A 234 13.29 -3.12 -19.69
N ASP A 235 13.76 -2.14 -18.90
CA ASP A 235 14.47 -2.42 -17.65
C ASP A 235 13.50 -2.98 -16.60
N LEU A 236 12.28 -2.44 -16.54
CA LEU A 236 11.21 -2.97 -15.71
C LEU A 236 10.76 -4.35 -16.16
N GLN A 237 10.61 -4.60 -17.47
CA GLN A 237 10.26 -5.92 -17.99
C GLN A 237 11.30 -6.98 -17.61
N ALA A 238 12.59 -6.66 -17.78
CA ALA A 238 13.68 -7.54 -17.36
C ALA A 238 13.62 -7.82 -15.86
N GLN A 239 13.35 -6.80 -15.04
CA GLN A 239 13.20 -6.96 -13.60
C GLN A 239 11.98 -7.82 -13.22
N TYR A 240 10.84 -7.69 -13.90
CA TYR A 240 9.68 -8.55 -13.65
C TYR A 240 9.97 -10.02 -14.02
N GLN A 241 10.69 -10.24 -15.12
CA GLN A 241 11.12 -11.58 -15.52
C GLN A 241 12.02 -12.22 -14.45
N GLU A 242 12.97 -11.45 -13.91
CA GLU A 242 13.82 -11.88 -12.80
C GLU A 242 12.99 -12.28 -11.58
N MET A 243 12.02 -11.46 -11.17
CA MET A 243 11.13 -11.77 -10.05
C MET A 243 10.29 -13.04 -10.28
N ILE A 244 9.79 -13.26 -11.50
CA ILE A 244 9.04 -14.48 -11.84
C ILE A 244 9.96 -15.70 -11.78
N ASN A 245 11.19 -15.59 -12.27
CA ASN A 245 12.18 -16.67 -12.24
C ASN A 245 12.57 -17.02 -10.80
N GLU A 246 12.84 -16.03 -9.94
CA GLU A 246 13.13 -16.26 -8.51
C GLU A 246 11.96 -16.96 -7.80
N HIS A 247 10.72 -16.54 -8.09
CA HIS A 247 9.54 -17.21 -7.55
C HIS A 247 9.45 -18.67 -8.04
N LEU A 248 9.68 -18.90 -9.33
CA LEU A 248 9.69 -20.23 -9.95
C LEU A 248 10.76 -21.14 -9.31
N GLU A 249 11.97 -20.63 -9.06
CA GLU A 249 13.02 -21.37 -8.36
C GLU A 249 12.57 -21.80 -6.96
N GLY A 250 11.91 -20.89 -6.22
CA GLY A 250 11.33 -21.19 -4.91
C GLY A 250 10.25 -22.28 -4.97
N VAL A 251 9.37 -22.23 -5.97
CA VAL A 251 8.31 -23.23 -6.19
C VAL A 251 8.89 -24.59 -6.59
N LEU A 252 9.95 -24.62 -7.39
CA LEU A 252 10.58 -25.86 -7.86
C LEU A 252 11.54 -26.49 -6.84
N ALA A 253 11.99 -25.75 -5.82
CA ALA A 253 12.96 -26.25 -4.84
C ALA A 253 12.54 -27.57 -4.14
N PRO A 254 11.28 -27.76 -3.68
CA PRO A 254 10.83 -29.03 -3.12
C PRO A 254 10.87 -30.18 -4.13
N TYR A 255 10.47 -29.94 -5.39
CA TYR A 255 10.51 -30.95 -6.46
C TYR A 255 11.94 -31.34 -6.81
N ASN A 256 12.85 -30.37 -6.87
CA ASN A 256 14.28 -30.62 -7.06
C ASN A 256 14.86 -31.50 -5.94
N SER A 257 14.46 -31.26 -4.68
CA SER A 257 14.85 -32.12 -3.56
C SER A 257 14.31 -33.54 -3.72
N GLN A 258 13.02 -33.69 -4.04
CA GLN A 258 12.40 -34.99 -4.27
C GLN A 258 13.09 -35.76 -5.40
N MET A 259 13.44 -35.08 -6.49
CA MET A 259 14.15 -35.70 -7.62
C MET A 259 15.55 -36.18 -7.23
N SER A 260 16.25 -35.43 -6.39
CA SER A 260 17.55 -35.83 -5.83
C SER A 260 17.41 -37.08 -4.95
N ASP A 261 16.37 -37.15 -4.12
CA ASP A 261 16.10 -38.30 -3.27
C ASP A 261 15.76 -39.55 -4.09
N LEU A 262 14.93 -39.41 -5.13
CA LEU A 262 14.62 -40.50 -6.07
C LEU A 262 15.87 -40.98 -6.81
N TYR A 263 16.78 -40.08 -7.19
CA TYR A 263 18.05 -40.46 -7.80
C TYR A 263 18.89 -41.33 -6.87
N ASN A 264 19.00 -40.97 -5.58
CA ASN A 264 19.72 -41.77 -4.60
C ASN A 264 19.08 -43.16 -4.41
N GLN A 265 17.74 -43.21 -4.31
CA GLN A 265 16.99 -44.48 -4.22
C GLN A 265 17.21 -45.36 -5.46
N TYR A 266 17.26 -44.74 -6.65
CA TYR A 266 17.53 -45.45 -7.90
C TYR A 266 18.91 -46.11 -7.89
N GLN A 267 19.94 -45.41 -7.41
CA GLN A 267 21.29 -45.96 -7.29
C GLN A 267 21.34 -47.15 -6.33
N GLU A 268 20.65 -47.07 -5.19
CA GLU A 268 20.56 -48.18 -4.24
C GLU A 268 19.81 -49.39 -4.82
N ALA A 269 18.69 -49.16 -5.50
CA ALA A 269 17.90 -50.22 -6.12
C ALA A 269 18.70 -50.92 -7.23
N GLN A 270 19.47 -50.17 -8.02
CA GLN A 270 20.43 -50.73 -8.99
C GLN A 270 21.47 -51.63 -8.32
N GLN A 271 22.07 -51.18 -7.22
CA GLN A 271 23.08 -51.98 -6.50
C GLN A 271 22.50 -53.28 -5.94
N LYS A 272 21.25 -53.26 -5.47
CA LYS A 272 20.54 -54.43 -4.94
C LYS A 272 19.96 -55.34 -6.04
N GLY A 273 19.94 -54.89 -7.31
CA GLY A 273 19.29 -55.60 -8.41
C GLY A 273 17.77 -55.64 -8.29
N ASP A 274 17.17 -54.69 -7.57
CA ASP A 274 15.71 -54.62 -7.36
C ASP A 274 15.02 -53.93 -8.55
N PHE A 275 14.78 -54.70 -9.60
CA PHE A 275 14.15 -54.20 -10.83
C PHE A 275 12.71 -53.70 -10.62
N ALA A 276 12.00 -54.23 -9.63
CA ALA A 276 10.64 -53.78 -9.32
C ALA A 276 10.66 -52.37 -8.72
N GLN A 277 11.57 -52.14 -7.77
CA GLN A 277 11.77 -50.81 -7.17
C GLN A 277 12.27 -49.79 -8.20
N ILE A 278 13.17 -50.19 -9.10
CA ILE A 278 13.64 -49.32 -10.20
C ILE A 278 12.48 -48.83 -11.07
N GLY A 279 11.56 -49.72 -11.46
CA GLY A 279 10.41 -49.36 -12.27
C GLY A 279 9.47 -48.37 -11.57
N GLN A 280 9.26 -48.54 -10.27
CA GLN A 280 8.46 -47.61 -9.46
C GLN A 280 9.10 -46.23 -9.38
N ILE A 281 10.41 -46.17 -9.08
CA ILE A 281 11.16 -44.91 -8.99
C ILE A 281 11.14 -44.16 -10.33
N GLN A 282 11.29 -44.87 -11.45
CA GLN A 282 11.22 -44.25 -12.78
C GLN A 282 9.85 -43.66 -13.08
N GLN A 283 8.76 -44.35 -12.71
CA GLN A 283 7.40 -43.82 -12.88
C GLN A 283 7.17 -42.58 -12.01
N GLU A 284 7.64 -42.59 -10.77
CA GLU A 284 7.52 -41.46 -9.86
C GLU A 284 8.35 -40.25 -10.33
N ALA A 285 9.58 -40.50 -10.78
CA ALA A 285 10.45 -39.47 -11.34
C ALA A 285 9.83 -38.85 -12.60
N GLN A 286 9.24 -39.67 -13.48
CA GLN A 286 8.55 -39.17 -14.67
C GLN A 286 7.37 -38.27 -14.29
N LYS A 287 6.55 -38.68 -13.31
CA LYS A 287 5.42 -37.87 -12.84
C LYS A 287 5.87 -36.51 -12.29
N ILE A 288 6.90 -36.49 -11.45
CA ILE A 288 7.46 -35.25 -10.90
C ILE A 288 8.02 -34.36 -12.03
N GLN A 289 8.70 -34.96 -13.01
CA GLN A 289 9.22 -34.22 -14.15
C GLN A 289 8.12 -33.58 -15.00
N GLU A 290 7.00 -34.27 -15.19
CA GLU A 290 5.81 -33.73 -15.87
C GLU A 290 5.21 -32.55 -15.09
N GLU A 291 5.03 -32.69 -13.76
CA GLU A 291 4.54 -31.60 -12.90
C GLU A 291 5.46 -30.37 -12.93
N MET A 292 6.78 -30.57 -12.83
CA MET A 292 7.76 -29.48 -12.95
C MET A 292 7.70 -28.78 -14.32
N GLN A 293 7.54 -29.55 -15.40
CA GLN A 293 7.43 -29.01 -16.74
C GLN A 293 6.16 -28.16 -16.90
N GLU A 294 5.03 -28.58 -16.34
CA GLU A 294 3.78 -27.81 -16.34
C GLU A 294 3.95 -26.47 -15.62
N ILE A 295 4.59 -26.47 -14.43
CA ILE A 295 4.86 -25.26 -13.65
C ILE A 295 5.76 -24.28 -14.45
N GLN A 296 6.83 -24.78 -15.08
CA GLN A 296 7.73 -23.97 -15.90
C GLN A 296 7.02 -23.36 -17.11
N VAL A 297 6.16 -24.13 -17.78
CA VAL A 297 5.37 -23.65 -18.93
C VAL A 297 4.37 -22.59 -18.47
N ALA A 298 3.70 -22.79 -17.33
CA ALA A 298 2.77 -21.81 -16.76
C ALA A 298 3.48 -20.49 -16.43
N ALA A 299 4.65 -20.53 -15.80
CA ALA A 299 5.44 -19.34 -15.50
C ALA A 299 5.88 -18.58 -16.77
N ALA A 300 6.34 -19.31 -17.80
CA ALA A 300 6.70 -18.72 -19.09
C ALA A 300 5.49 -18.08 -19.80
N GLN A 301 4.31 -18.72 -19.71
CA GLN A 301 3.07 -18.16 -20.26
C GLN A 301 2.61 -16.93 -19.48
N ASN A 302 2.70 -16.95 -18.15
CA ASN A 302 2.38 -15.81 -17.30
C ASN A 302 3.22 -14.59 -17.67
N TYR A 303 4.53 -14.77 -17.88
CA TYR A 303 5.40 -13.68 -18.34
C TYR A 303 5.00 -13.15 -19.72
N ARG A 304 4.67 -14.02 -20.68
CA ARG A 304 4.17 -13.58 -22.00
C ARG A 304 2.90 -12.75 -21.87
N ASN A 305 1.92 -13.26 -21.11
CA ASN A 305 0.66 -12.56 -20.88
C ASN A 305 0.88 -11.18 -20.21
N LEU A 306 1.84 -11.08 -19.27
CA LEU A 306 2.22 -9.81 -18.65
C LEU A 306 2.70 -8.78 -19.67
N ILE A 307 3.53 -9.19 -20.64
CA ILE A 307 4.01 -8.32 -21.72
C ILE A 307 2.86 -7.94 -22.65
N ASP A 308 1.96 -8.88 -22.92
CA ASP A 308 0.80 -8.66 -23.78
C ASP A 308 -0.19 -7.64 -23.19
N LEU A 309 -0.26 -7.49 -21.86
CA LEU A 309 -1.05 -6.41 -21.22
C LEU A 309 -0.68 -5.01 -21.74
N ALA A 310 0.55 -4.81 -22.21
CA ALA A 310 0.97 -3.54 -22.80
C ALA A 310 0.29 -3.24 -24.15
N THR A 311 -0.13 -4.29 -24.86
CA THR A 311 -0.62 -4.25 -26.24
C THR A 311 -2.15 -4.25 -26.34
N VAL A 312 -2.83 -4.67 -25.28
CA VAL A 312 -4.29 -4.59 -25.17
C VAL A 312 -4.66 -3.11 -25.00
N LYS A 313 -5.32 -2.54 -26.02
CA LYS A 313 -5.94 -1.22 -25.93
C LYS A 313 -6.83 -1.20 -24.67
N PRO A 314 -6.86 -0.11 -23.89
CA PRO A 314 -7.84 0.02 -22.82
C PRO A 314 -9.22 -0.28 -23.42
N ALA A 315 -9.97 -1.19 -22.81
CA ALA A 315 -11.33 -1.48 -23.25
C ALA A 315 -12.06 -0.15 -23.45
N GLU A 316 -12.62 0.07 -24.65
CA GLU A 316 -13.50 1.22 -24.87
C GLU A 316 -14.56 1.18 -23.77
N GLU A 317 -14.63 2.25 -22.97
CA GLU A 317 -15.66 2.38 -21.94
C GLU A 317 -17.02 2.07 -22.56
N PRO A 318 -17.94 1.39 -21.84
CA PRO A 318 -19.29 1.19 -22.35
C PRO A 318 -19.87 2.57 -22.62
N THR A 319 -20.00 2.90 -23.90
CA THR A 319 -20.59 4.16 -24.34
C THR A 319 -21.95 4.27 -23.70
N ALA A 320 -22.13 5.29 -22.85
CA ALA A 320 -23.43 5.58 -22.27
C ALA A 320 -24.44 5.66 -23.41
N PRO A 321 -25.58 4.94 -23.34
CA PRO A 321 -26.56 4.96 -24.41
C PRO A 321 -26.98 6.40 -24.65
N ALA A 322 -26.80 6.86 -25.90
CA ALA A 322 -27.20 8.19 -26.31
C ALA A 322 -28.68 8.38 -25.95
N LEU A 323 -28.95 9.38 -25.10
CA LEU A 323 -30.33 9.76 -24.79
C LEU A 323 -31.01 10.15 -26.09
N PRO A 324 -32.20 9.59 -26.40
CA PRO A 324 -32.92 9.97 -27.60
C PRO A 324 -33.28 11.45 -27.50
N ILE A 325 -32.81 12.22 -28.49
CA ILE A 325 -33.25 13.58 -28.71
C ILE A 325 -34.71 13.48 -29.18
N GLU A 326 -35.64 13.85 -28.31
CA GLU A 326 -37.03 14.10 -28.72
C GLU A 326 -37.02 15.25 -29.75
N GLN A 327 -37.52 14.95 -30.95
CA GLN A 327 -37.82 15.91 -32.01
C GLN A 327 -39.26 16.42 -31.87
#